data_AF-A0A1Q8QY29-F1
#
_entry.id   AF-A0A1Q8QY29-F1
#
_cell.length_a   1.000
_cell.length_b   1.000
_cell.length_c   1.000
_cell.angle_alpha   90.00
_cell.angle_beta   90.00
_cell.angle_gamma   90.00
#
_symmetry.space_group_name_H-M   'P 1'
#
loop_
_entity.id
_entity.type
_entity.pdbx_description
1 polymer ?
#
loop_
_entity_poly.entity_id
_entity_poly.type
_entity_poly.pdbx_seq_one_letter_code
_entity_poly.pdbx_strand_id
1 'polypeptide(L)'
;MLEYSISKAKEIAKYEGDQEETVFYIPKQLVIFIEQNSSIKDELRLKLIFPDGQEINYRVPVMKYWEYSKEEILEQKLYPLLPLQVFKLRYQMEKIKNRKNHTEHELQELIQKAQQIVEEISNEAARLFKAEEIDGEDLHKILLANEELFRYLNSRYVNDEKLNEEVLSMTRTLYNPIVAEKAKLEGRLEGKLEGKLEGMLEGKLEGMLEGKLEGMLEGKLEAARNAVKKGFSLEDIAEITDLPLETVQKLKAELSN
;
A
#
# COMPACT_ATOMS: atom_id res chain seq x y z
N MET A 1 -9.09 -0.14 28.55
CA MET A 1 -8.09 -1.24 28.59
C MET A 1 -8.75 -2.60 28.64
N LEU A 2 -9.47 -2.97 29.71
CA LEU A 2 -10.09 -4.29 29.84
C LEU A 2 -11.17 -4.55 28.79
N GLU A 3 -12.02 -3.55 28.52
CA GLU A 3 -13.04 -3.64 27.47
C GLU A 3 -12.43 -3.94 26.10
N TYR A 4 -11.40 -3.17 25.70
CA TYR A 4 -10.64 -3.43 24.48
C TYR A 4 -10.03 -4.85 24.48
N SER A 5 -9.47 -5.28 25.61
CA SER A 5 -8.89 -6.62 25.79
C SER A 5 -9.89 -7.72 25.47
N ILE A 6 -11.09 -7.61 26.06
CA ILE A 6 -12.16 -8.58 25.92
C ILE A 6 -12.73 -8.54 24.49
N SER A 7 -12.90 -7.36 23.92
CA SER A 7 -13.38 -7.20 22.54
C SER A 7 -12.42 -7.86 21.56
N LYS A 8 -11.12 -7.63 21.69
CA LYS A 8 -10.12 -8.23 20.81
C LYS A 8 -9.99 -9.74 21.01
N ALA A 9 -10.08 -10.21 22.26
CA ALA A 9 -10.10 -11.63 22.55
C ALA A 9 -11.32 -12.34 21.94
N LYS A 10 -12.49 -11.68 21.94
CA LYS A 10 -13.69 -12.17 21.25
C LYS A 10 -13.51 -12.27 19.74
N GLU A 11 -12.91 -11.27 19.12
CA GLU A 11 -12.64 -11.26 17.68
C GLU A 11 -11.70 -12.41 17.26
N ILE A 12 -10.70 -12.73 18.10
CA ILE A 12 -9.69 -13.76 17.80
C ILE A 12 -10.14 -15.16 18.24
N ALA A 13 -11.11 -15.26 19.16
CA ALA A 13 -11.59 -16.53 19.67
C ALA A 13 -12.05 -17.43 18.51
N LYS A 14 -11.39 -18.58 18.37
CA LYS A 14 -11.78 -19.63 17.44
C LYS A 14 -12.57 -20.68 18.21
N TYR A 15 -13.73 -21.04 17.68
CA TYR A 15 -14.44 -22.22 18.15
C TYR A 15 -13.81 -23.44 17.48
N GLU A 16 -13.01 -24.21 18.21
CA GLU A 16 -12.57 -25.53 17.75
C GLU A 16 -13.69 -26.52 18.07
N GLY A 17 -14.43 -26.95 17.03
CA GLY A 17 -15.72 -27.64 17.14
C GLY A 17 -15.75 -29.00 17.84
N ASP A 18 -14.65 -29.43 18.45
CA ASP A 18 -14.53 -30.67 19.24
C ASP A 18 -14.25 -30.41 20.74
N GLN A 19 -14.17 -29.14 21.17
CA GLN A 19 -13.95 -28.78 22.57
C GLN A 19 -15.22 -28.19 23.20
N GLU A 20 -15.60 -28.66 24.40
CA GLU A 20 -16.72 -28.11 25.20
C GLU A 20 -16.43 -26.67 25.71
N GLU A 21 -15.20 -26.19 25.56
CA GLU A 21 -14.74 -24.90 26.08
C GLU A 21 -14.44 -23.90 24.95
N THR A 22 -14.92 -22.67 25.12
CA THR A 22 -14.47 -21.54 24.27
C THR A 22 -13.29 -20.85 24.95
N VAL A 23 -12.11 -20.92 24.34
CA VAL A 23 -10.88 -20.34 24.90
C VAL A 23 -10.73 -18.88 24.48
N PHE A 24 -10.54 -18.01 25.47
CA PHE A 24 -10.28 -16.58 25.28
C PHE A 24 -8.82 -16.24 25.59
N TYR A 25 -8.06 -15.85 24.57
CA TYR A 25 -6.72 -15.30 24.76
C TYR A 25 -6.78 -13.77 24.82
N ILE A 26 -6.52 -13.21 26.00
CA ILE A 26 -6.35 -11.77 26.16
C ILE A 26 -4.98 -11.36 25.58
N PRO A 27 -4.92 -10.45 24.60
CA PRO A 27 -3.66 -10.02 24.01
C PRO A 27 -2.82 -9.19 24.99
N LYS A 28 -1.49 -9.30 24.88
CA LYS A 28 -0.56 -8.38 25.54
C LYS A 28 -0.86 -6.95 25.11
N GLN A 29 -0.83 -6.02 26.07
CA GLN A 29 -1.20 -4.63 25.87
C GLN A 29 -0.15 -3.69 26.44
N LEU A 30 -0.16 -2.46 25.92
CA LEU A 30 0.59 -1.32 26.39
C LEU A 30 -0.33 -0.11 26.33
N VAL A 31 -0.39 0.68 27.40
CA VAL A 31 -1.12 1.95 27.40
C VAL A 31 -0.12 3.08 27.24
N ILE A 32 -0.27 3.85 26.17
CA ILE A 32 0.60 5.00 25.88
C ILE A 32 -0.07 6.26 26.43
N PHE A 33 0.60 6.97 27.33
CA PHE A 33 0.19 8.30 27.73
C PHE A 33 1.08 9.33 27.05
N ILE A 34 0.46 10.24 26.29
CA ILE A 34 1.15 11.23 25.47
C ILE A 34 1.61 12.43 26.30
N GLU A 35 0.73 12.94 27.16
CA GLU A 35 0.98 14.14 27.95
C GLU A 35 1.67 13.86 29.28
N GLN A 36 2.59 14.76 29.64
CA GLN A 36 3.35 14.67 30.88
C GLN A 36 2.45 14.76 32.11
N ASN A 37 2.48 13.72 32.94
CA ASN A 37 1.88 13.72 34.27
C ASN A 37 2.65 12.77 35.21
N SER A 38 3.31 13.33 36.22
CA SER A 38 4.14 12.59 37.18
C SER A 38 3.35 11.63 38.09
N SER A 39 2.02 11.76 38.12
CA SER A 39 1.15 10.84 38.88
C SER A 39 0.93 9.52 38.15
N ILE A 40 1.20 9.45 36.85
CA ILE A 40 1.05 8.23 36.04
C ILE A 40 2.10 7.20 36.49
N LYS A 41 1.62 6.00 36.80
CA LYS A 41 2.45 4.86 37.22
C LYS A 41 2.90 4.05 35.99
N ASP A 42 3.91 3.20 36.19
CA ASP A 42 4.48 2.35 35.13
C ASP A 42 3.57 1.17 34.75
N GLU A 43 2.56 0.89 35.57
CA GLU A 43 1.52 -0.10 35.28
C GLU A 43 0.15 0.35 35.78
N LEU A 44 -0.87 0.03 35.01
CA LEU A 44 -2.26 0.12 35.42
C LEU A 44 -2.68 -1.23 36.03
N ARG A 45 -3.29 -1.19 37.23
CA ARG A 45 -3.68 -2.37 38.00
C ARG A 45 -5.19 -2.43 38.14
N LEU A 46 -5.76 -3.59 37.84
CA LEU A 46 -7.17 -3.90 38.02
C LEU A 46 -7.30 -5.21 38.79
N LYS A 47 -8.18 -5.24 39.78
CA LYS A 47 -8.57 -6.46 40.47
C LYS A 47 -9.95 -6.86 39.96
N LEU A 48 -10.03 -7.97 39.24
CA LEU A 48 -11.28 -8.53 38.72
C LEU A 48 -11.80 -9.55 39.73
N ILE A 49 -13.06 -9.43 40.10
CA ILE A 49 -13.75 -10.35 41.00
C ILE A 49 -14.92 -10.92 40.23
N PHE A 50 -14.90 -12.23 40.00
CA PHE A 50 -15.95 -12.94 39.27
C PHE A 50 -17.08 -13.37 40.21
N PRO A 51 -18.28 -13.67 39.67
CA PRO A 51 -19.44 -14.04 40.50
C PRO A 51 -19.25 -15.30 41.36
N ASP A 52 -18.35 -16.19 40.96
CA ASP A 52 -17.94 -17.39 41.72
C ASP A 52 -16.92 -17.08 42.83
N GLY A 53 -16.53 -15.82 42.98
CA GLY A 53 -15.53 -15.36 43.94
C GLY A 53 -14.08 -15.47 43.43
N GLN A 54 -13.85 -15.91 42.20
CA GLN A 54 -12.50 -15.94 41.63
C GLN A 54 -11.95 -14.50 41.52
N GLU A 55 -10.70 -14.32 41.96
CA GLU A 55 -10.01 -13.04 41.87
C GLU A 55 -8.84 -13.11 40.90
N ILE A 56 -8.78 -12.16 39.95
CA ILE A 56 -7.68 -12.03 39.01
C ILE A 56 -7.09 -10.62 39.11
N ASN A 57 -5.79 -10.55 39.38
CA ASN A 57 -5.03 -9.31 39.31
C ASN A 57 -4.55 -9.08 37.88
N TYR A 58 -5.19 -8.16 37.17
CA TYR A 58 -4.87 -7.79 35.81
C TYR A 58 -3.98 -6.54 35.78
N ARG A 59 -2.83 -6.62 35.11
CA ARG A 59 -1.85 -5.53 35.02
C ARG A 59 -1.52 -5.24 33.57
N VAL A 60 -1.40 -3.96 33.23
CA VAL A 60 -1.03 -3.51 31.90
C VAL A 60 0.11 -2.50 32.00
N PRO A 61 1.24 -2.71 31.31
CA PRO A 61 2.33 -1.76 31.32
C PRO A 61 1.92 -0.43 30.69
N VAL A 62 2.58 0.63 31.14
CA VAL A 62 2.38 1.99 30.67
C VAL A 62 3.65 2.49 29.99
N MET A 63 3.50 3.05 28.80
CA MET A 63 4.53 3.85 28.13
C MET A 63 4.24 5.33 28.38
N LYS A 64 5.15 5.99 29.08
CA LYS A 64 5.11 7.44 29.29
C LYS A 64 5.82 8.12 28.13
N TYR A 65 5.07 8.40 27.06
CA TYR A 65 5.64 8.86 25.79
C TYR A 65 6.50 10.12 25.93
N TRP A 66 6.17 11.02 26.87
CA TRP A 66 6.93 12.25 27.09
C TRP A 66 8.38 12.00 27.53
N GLU A 67 8.69 10.82 28.07
CA GLU A 67 10.04 10.44 28.50
C GLU A 67 10.94 10.01 27.33
N TYR A 68 10.36 9.76 26.14
CA TYR A 68 11.10 9.26 24.97
C TYR A 68 11.58 10.40 24.07
N SER A 69 12.86 10.44 23.77
CA SER A 69 13.45 11.32 22.75
C SER A 69 13.06 10.88 21.33
N LYS A 70 13.34 11.74 20.35
CA LYS A 70 13.20 11.39 18.93
C LYS A 70 14.11 10.22 18.58
N GLU A 71 15.34 10.23 19.09
CA GLU A 71 16.36 9.23 18.84
C GLU A 71 15.93 7.86 19.40
N GLU A 72 15.41 7.81 20.62
CA GLU A 72 14.90 6.57 21.23
C GLU A 72 13.72 5.97 20.45
N ILE A 73 12.84 6.82 19.91
CA ILE A 73 11.74 6.38 19.05
C ILE A 73 12.26 5.76 17.76
N LEU A 74 13.29 6.36 17.15
CA LEU A 74 13.90 5.83 15.92
C LEU A 74 14.63 4.52 16.16
N GLU A 75 15.43 4.43 17.23
CA GLU A 75 16.17 3.23 17.62
C GLU A 75 15.25 2.05 17.91
N GLN A 76 14.13 2.30 18.60
CA GLN A 76 13.13 1.28 18.92
C GLN A 76 12.12 1.02 17.78
N LYS A 77 12.32 1.65 16.61
CA LYS A 77 11.44 1.56 15.44
C LYS A 77 9.97 1.90 15.72
N LEU A 78 9.73 2.84 16.63
CA LEU A 78 8.40 3.31 17.01
C LEU A 78 7.89 4.43 16.08
N TYR A 79 8.15 4.30 14.77
CA TYR A 79 7.94 5.36 13.77
C TYR A 79 6.55 6.00 13.76
N PRO A 80 5.43 5.25 13.94
CA PRO A 80 4.10 5.85 14.00
C PRO A 80 3.91 6.88 15.12
N LEU A 81 4.79 6.86 16.13
CA LEU A 81 4.74 7.80 17.23
C LEU A 81 5.50 9.11 16.95
N LEU A 82 6.38 9.16 15.93
CA LEU A 82 7.19 10.34 15.63
C LEU A 82 6.38 11.65 15.57
N PRO A 83 5.22 11.73 14.88
CA PRO A 83 4.43 12.96 14.81
C PRO A 83 4.02 13.52 16.17
N LEU A 84 3.85 12.66 17.18
CA LEU A 84 3.41 13.08 18.51
C LEU A 84 4.47 13.88 19.27
N GLN A 85 5.72 13.96 18.79
CA GLN A 85 6.75 14.81 19.42
C GLN A 85 6.35 16.29 19.41
N VAL A 86 5.65 16.77 18.37
CA VAL A 86 5.18 18.17 18.32
C VAL A 86 4.18 18.46 19.45
N PHE A 87 3.42 17.46 19.88
CA PHE A 87 2.43 17.56 20.95
C PHE A 87 3.05 17.82 22.32
N LYS A 88 4.35 17.56 22.52
CA LYS A 88 5.06 17.92 23.76
C LYS A 88 5.05 19.42 24.04
N LEU A 89 4.95 20.25 22.99
CA LEU A 89 4.87 21.70 23.12
C LEU A 89 3.50 22.17 23.61
N ARG A 90 2.44 21.37 23.40
CA ARG A 90 1.06 21.71 23.79
C ARG A 90 0.96 22.09 25.26
N TYR A 91 1.61 21.32 26.15
CA TYR A 91 1.59 21.59 27.59
C TYR A 91 2.19 22.97 27.92
N GLN A 92 3.29 23.34 27.25
CA GLN A 92 3.94 24.64 27.44
C GLN A 92 3.07 25.77 26.90
N MET A 93 2.49 25.59 25.71
CA MET A 93 1.57 26.55 25.08
C MET A 93 0.32 26.80 25.95
N GLU A 94 -0.31 25.75 26.48
CA GLU A 94 -1.44 25.87 27.41
C GLU A 94 -1.06 26.62 28.69
N LYS A 95 0.12 26.32 29.26
CA LYS A 95 0.59 27.00 30.46
C LYS A 95 0.81 28.49 30.21
N ILE A 96 1.21 28.90 29.01
CA ILE A 96 1.40 30.32 28.65
C ILE A 96 0.04 30.98 28.42
N LYS A 97 -0.83 30.38 27.61
CA LYS A 97 -2.17 30.90 27.28
C LYS A 97 -3.03 31.18 28.52
N ASN A 98 -2.89 30.36 29.57
CA ASN A 98 -3.64 30.51 30.82
C ASN A 98 -3.03 31.54 31.80
N ARG A 99 -1.89 32.18 31.49
CA ARG A 99 -1.32 33.27 32.32
C ARG A 99 -2.04 34.57 32.05
N LYS A 100 -2.25 35.37 33.12
CA LYS A 100 -2.87 36.70 33.04
C LYS A 100 -2.10 37.71 32.16
N ASN A 101 -0.77 37.62 32.14
CA ASN A 101 0.12 38.50 31.38
C ASN A 101 1.02 37.66 30.46
N HIS A 102 0.46 36.97 29.47
CA HIS A 102 1.27 36.28 28.46
C HIS A 102 1.61 37.24 27.31
N THR A 103 2.76 37.00 26.69
CA THR A 103 3.16 37.73 25.49
C THR A 103 2.83 36.88 24.28
N GLU A 104 2.15 37.46 23.29
CA GLU A 104 1.87 36.80 22.00
C GLU A 104 3.16 36.26 21.34
N HIS A 105 4.27 36.96 21.57
CA HIS A 105 5.61 36.55 21.16
C HIS A 105 6.04 35.17 21.71
N GLU A 106 5.73 34.83 22.97
CA GLU A 106 6.13 33.54 23.55
C GLU A 106 5.41 32.37 22.85
N LEU A 107 4.14 32.56 22.46
CA LEU A 107 3.39 31.56 21.69
C LEU A 107 3.91 31.47 20.25
N GLN A 108 4.34 32.61 19.68
CA GLN A 108 4.95 32.64 18.36
C GLN A 108 6.27 31.86 18.31
N GLU A 109 7.13 32.01 19.32
CA GLU A 109 8.37 31.22 19.41
C GLU A 109 8.09 29.73 19.52
N LEU A 110 7.09 29.34 20.31
CA LEU A 110 6.71 27.93 20.46
C LEU A 110 6.10 27.34 19.17
N ILE A 111 5.32 28.11 18.41
CA ILE A 111 4.77 27.59 17.15
C ILE A 111 5.85 27.47 16.07
N GLN A 112 6.83 28.38 16.03
CA GLN A 112 7.99 28.25 15.15
C GLN A 112 8.83 27.02 15.52
N LYS A 113 9.00 26.75 16.82
CA LYS A 113 9.64 25.51 17.29
C LYS A 113 8.84 24.26 16.88
N ALA A 114 7.51 24.33 16.92
CA ALA A 114 6.65 23.25 16.44
C ALA A 114 6.86 22.98 14.95
N GLN A 115 7.00 24.04 14.14
CA GLN A 115 7.28 23.96 12.71
C GLN A 115 8.62 23.25 12.45
N GLN A 116 9.68 23.63 13.18
CA GLN A 116 10.99 22.98 13.09
C GLN A 116 10.93 21.49 13.43
N ILE A 117 10.23 21.12 14.52
CA ILE A 117 10.04 19.70 14.89
C ILE A 117 9.34 18.93 13.78
N VAL A 118 8.30 19.50 13.18
CA VAL A 118 7.55 18.89 12.08
C VAL A 118 8.41 18.72 10.84
N GLU A 119 9.22 19.71 10.50
CA GLU A 119 10.16 19.63 9.38
C GLU A 119 11.20 18.52 9.61
N GLU A 120 11.81 18.46 10.80
CA GLU A 120 12.75 17.40 11.17
C GLU A 120 12.13 16.01 11.05
N ILE A 121 10.93 15.81 11.60
CA ILE A 121 10.24 14.51 11.53
C ILE A 121 9.89 14.15 10.09
N SER A 122 9.46 15.12 9.29
CA SER A 122 9.07 14.88 7.89
C SER A 122 10.27 14.45 7.05
N ASN A 123 11.42 15.10 7.26
CA ASN A 123 12.68 14.71 6.62
C ASN A 123 13.14 13.32 7.09
N GLU A 124 12.99 13.02 8.38
CA GLU A 124 13.33 11.71 8.93
C GLU A 124 12.43 10.60 8.38
N ALA A 125 11.13 10.84 8.26
CA ALA A 125 10.20 9.90 7.61
C ALA A 125 10.59 9.64 6.15
N ALA A 126 10.96 10.69 5.40
CA ALA A 126 11.44 10.53 4.04
C ALA A 126 12.77 9.75 3.98
N ARG A 127 13.65 9.89 4.97
CA ARG A 127 14.87 9.10 5.11
C ARG A 127 14.56 7.62 5.37
N LEU A 128 13.63 7.33 6.28
CA LEU A 128 13.19 5.97 6.60
C LEU A 128 12.59 5.28 5.38
N PHE A 129 11.78 5.99 4.60
CA PHE A 129 11.23 5.47 3.34
C PHE A 129 12.34 5.13 2.34
N LYS A 130 13.31 6.04 2.12
CA LYS A 130 14.45 5.80 1.25
C LYS A 130 15.34 4.64 1.71
N ALA A 131 15.35 4.36 3.01
CA ALA A 131 16.06 3.24 3.61
C ALA A 131 15.24 1.92 3.62
N GLU A 132 14.04 1.91 3.02
CA GLU A 132 13.12 0.77 3.00
C GLU A 132 12.69 0.27 4.39
N GLU A 133 12.77 1.13 5.42
CA GLU A 133 12.32 0.83 6.80
C GLU A 133 10.81 1.06 6.97
N ILE A 134 10.21 1.89 6.11
CA ILE A 134 8.76 2.12 6.03
C ILE A 134 8.33 2.14 4.56
N ASP A 135 7.07 1.81 4.29
CA ASP A 135 6.52 1.93 2.94
C ASP A 135 5.99 3.34 2.63
N GLY A 136 5.53 3.55 1.40
CA GLY A 136 5.00 4.84 0.96
C GLY A 136 3.69 5.24 1.64
N GLU A 137 2.89 4.27 2.10
CA GLU A 137 1.64 4.53 2.82
C GLU A 137 1.93 4.99 4.26
N ASP A 138 2.89 4.37 4.91
CA ASP A 138 3.39 4.78 6.22
C ASP A 138 4.00 6.18 6.18
N LEU A 139 4.82 6.48 5.16
CA LEU A 139 5.32 7.83 4.94
C LEU A 139 4.16 8.83 4.80
N HIS A 140 3.17 8.53 3.97
CA HIS A 140 2.01 9.40 3.78
C HIS A 140 1.28 9.69 5.11
N LYS A 141 1.03 8.64 5.92
CA LYS A 141 0.38 8.76 7.22
C LYS A 141 1.18 9.62 8.19
N ILE A 142 2.50 9.48 8.24
CA ILE A 142 3.37 10.28 9.10
C ILE A 142 3.34 11.76 8.68
N LEU A 143 3.47 12.05 7.38
CA LEU A 143 3.43 13.42 6.86
C LEU A 143 2.06 14.07 7.09
N LEU A 144 0.97 13.34 6.86
CA LEU A 144 -0.38 13.80 7.13
C LEU A 144 -0.59 14.09 8.63
N ALA A 145 -0.16 13.18 9.50
CA ALA A 145 -0.24 13.39 10.94
C ALA A 145 0.54 14.64 11.38
N ASN A 146 1.74 14.85 10.85
CA ASN A 146 2.52 16.06 11.11
C ASN A 146 1.76 17.34 10.73
N GLU A 147 1.17 17.37 9.53
CA GLU A 147 0.37 18.49 9.05
C GLU A 147 -0.83 18.78 9.96
N GLU A 148 -1.61 17.76 10.30
CA GLU A 148 -2.82 17.91 11.13
C GLU A 148 -2.49 18.34 12.57
N LEU A 149 -1.46 17.74 13.18
CA LEU A 149 -1.05 18.08 14.53
C LEU A 149 -0.49 19.50 14.58
N PHE A 150 0.30 19.91 13.58
CA PHE A 150 0.77 21.29 13.49
C PHE A 150 -0.38 22.27 13.34
N ARG A 151 -1.29 22.02 12.38
CA ARG A 151 -2.47 22.85 12.14
C ARG A 151 -3.31 23.01 13.41
N TYR A 152 -3.55 21.91 14.12
CA TYR A 152 -4.27 21.93 15.40
C TYR A 152 -3.61 22.87 16.42
N LEU A 153 -2.28 22.78 16.60
CA LEU A 153 -1.57 23.65 17.53
C LEU A 153 -1.63 25.11 17.06
N ASN A 154 -1.33 25.35 15.79
CA ASN A 154 -1.33 26.69 15.23
C ASN A 154 -2.69 27.36 15.39
N SER A 155 -3.78 26.76 14.89
CA SER A 155 -5.14 27.31 15.02
C SER A 155 -5.58 27.52 16.47
N ARG A 156 -5.08 26.74 17.43
CA ARG A 156 -5.46 26.86 18.85
C ARG A 156 -4.71 27.98 19.58
N TYR A 157 -3.47 28.26 19.22
CA TYR A 157 -2.59 29.15 20.01
C TYR A 157 -2.17 30.43 19.30
N VAL A 158 -2.08 30.44 17.98
CA VAL A 158 -1.50 31.56 17.21
C VAL A 158 -2.39 31.97 16.02
N ASN A 159 -2.87 30.98 15.26
CA ASN A 159 -3.72 31.13 14.09
C ASN A 159 -3.04 31.87 12.92
N ASP A 160 -1.79 31.52 12.61
CA ASP A 160 -1.03 32.07 11.47
C ASP A 160 -1.17 31.18 10.23
N GLU A 161 -1.98 31.59 9.25
CA GLU A 161 -2.24 30.80 8.04
C GLU A 161 -0.97 30.53 7.21
N LYS A 162 0.01 31.44 7.22
CA LYS A 162 1.24 31.27 6.42
C LYS A 162 2.04 30.07 6.89
N LEU A 163 2.10 29.85 8.21
CA LEU A 163 2.80 28.69 8.77
C LEU A 163 2.13 27.37 8.34
N ASN A 164 0.80 27.35 8.23
CA ASN A 164 0.09 26.16 7.74
C ASN A 164 0.42 25.88 6.28
N GLU A 165 0.46 26.92 5.44
CA GLU A 165 0.83 26.81 4.03
C GLU A 165 2.28 26.33 3.83
N GLU A 166 3.21 26.83 4.66
CA GLU A 166 4.62 26.42 4.63
C GLU A 166 4.77 24.93 4.96
N VAL A 167 4.13 24.45 6.03
CA VAL A 167 4.15 23.03 6.41
C VAL A 167 3.51 22.15 5.34
N LEU A 168 2.37 22.58 4.78
CA LEU A 168 1.70 21.88 3.68
C LEU A 168 2.57 21.80 2.41
N SER A 169 3.25 22.90 2.06
CA SER A 169 4.14 22.96 0.91
C SER A 169 5.35 22.02 1.08
N MET A 170 5.94 22.01 2.27
CA MET A 170 7.06 21.14 2.61
C MET A 170 6.68 19.66 2.52
N THR A 171 5.57 19.24 3.15
CA THR A 171 5.13 17.83 3.13
C THR A 171 4.81 17.35 1.72
N ARG A 172 4.19 18.19 0.88
CA ARG A 172 3.92 17.90 -0.53
C ARG A 172 5.19 17.73 -1.35
N THR A 173 6.21 18.54 -1.08
CA THR A 173 7.51 18.45 -1.77
C THR A 173 8.21 17.12 -1.48
N LEU A 174 8.02 16.56 -0.29
CA LEU A 174 8.54 15.24 0.08
C LEU A 174 7.72 14.10 -0.52
N TYR A 175 6.39 14.22 -0.54
CA TYR A 175 5.50 13.11 -0.93
C TYR A 175 5.27 12.99 -2.44
N ASN A 176 5.07 14.11 -3.15
CA ASN A 176 4.68 14.08 -4.58
C ASN A 176 5.68 13.36 -5.49
N PRO A 177 7.01 13.54 -5.35
CA PRO A 177 7.98 12.82 -6.18
C PRO A 177 7.88 11.30 -6.02
N ILE A 178 7.59 10.84 -4.80
CA ILE A 178 7.48 9.43 -4.46
C ILE A 178 6.26 8.80 -5.13
N VAL A 179 5.11 9.48 -5.07
CA VAL A 179 3.88 9.04 -5.76
C VAL A 179 4.10 9.00 -7.27
N ALA A 180 4.74 10.04 -7.83
CA ALA A 180 5.01 10.11 -9.27
C ALA A 180 5.96 8.99 -9.73
N GLU A 181 6.99 8.67 -8.96
CA GLU A 181 7.92 7.58 -9.25
C GLU A 181 7.22 6.22 -9.19
N LYS A 182 6.42 5.98 -8.15
CA LYS A 182 5.63 4.74 -8.01
C LYS A 182 4.68 4.55 -9.20
N ALA A 183 3.91 5.58 -9.54
CA ALA A 183 2.98 5.54 -10.67
C ALA A 183 3.71 5.29 -12.00
N LYS A 184 4.90 5.88 -12.20
CA LYS A 184 5.72 5.66 -13.39
C LYS A 184 6.24 4.22 -13.48
N LEU A 185 6.64 3.64 -12.35
CA LEU A 185 7.11 2.27 -12.29
C LEU A 185 5.97 1.28 -12.59
N GLU A 186 4.82 1.48 -11.96
CA GLU A 186 3.60 0.70 -12.18
C GLU A 186 3.18 0.75 -13.66
N GLY A 187 3.05 1.95 -14.25
CA GLY A 187 2.69 2.09 -15.65
C GLY A 187 3.70 1.47 -16.62
N ARG A 188 5.00 1.46 -16.27
CA ARG A 188 6.02 0.77 -17.08
C ARG A 188 5.91 -0.75 -16.99
N LEU A 189 5.57 -1.28 -15.82
CA LEU A 189 5.38 -2.71 -15.62
C LEU A 189 4.12 -3.19 -16.33
N GLU A 190 3.01 -2.46 -16.17
CA GLU A 190 1.75 -2.73 -16.86
C GLU A 190 1.94 -2.71 -18.38
N GLY A 191 2.49 -1.63 -18.95
CA GLY A 191 2.69 -1.55 -20.40
C GLY A 191 3.63 -2.62 -20.97
N LYS A 192 4.61 -3.10 -20.18
CA LYS A 192 5.45 -4.25 -20.56
C LYS A 192 4.69 -5.57 -20.54
N LEU A 193 3.83 -5.77 -19.54
CA LEU A 193 3.02 -6.97 -19.42
C LEU A 193 1.98 -7.03 -20.54
N GLU A 194 1.25 -5.93 -20.75
CA GLU A 194 0.26 -5.78 -21.82
C GLU A 194 0.89 -6.01 -23.18
N GLY A 195 1.95 -5.27 -23.54
CA GLY A 195 2.59 -5.42 -24.85
C GLY A 195 3.17 -6.82 -25.10
N LYS A 196 3.64 -7.50 -24.05
CA LYS A 196 4.09 -8.91 -24.16
C LYS A 196 2.90 -9.86 -24.37
N LEU A 197 1.80 -9.64 -23.68
CA LEU A 197 0.59 -10.47 -23.79
C LEU A 197 -0.05 -10.29 -25.17
N GLU A 198 -0.22 -9.05 -25.61
CA GLU A 198 -0.76 -8.70 -26.93
C GLU A 198 0.09 -9.30 -28.04
N GLY A 199 1.41 -9.04 -28.06
CA GLY A 199 2.28 -9.60 -29.09
C GLY A 199 2.32 -11.12 -29.12
N MET A 200 2.16 -11.79 -27.97
CA MET A 200 2.07 -13.25 -27.91
C MET A 200 0.73 -13.76 -28.45
N LEU A 201 -0.38 -13.07 -28.18
CA LEU A 201 -1.71 -13.42 -28.68
C LEU A 201 -1.80 -13.20 -30.18
N GLU A 202 -1.36 -12.03 -30.67
CA GLU A 202 -1.35 -11.69 -32.09
C GLU A 202 -0.47 -12.66 -32.87
N GLY A 203 0.80 -12.85 -32.47
CA GLY A 203 1.70 -13.76 -33.18
C GLY A 203 1.23 -15.21 -33.18
N LYS A 204 0.56 -15.66 -32.10
CA LYS A 204 -0.05 -17.00 -32.07
C LYS A 204 -1.27 -17.10 -32.98
N LEU A 205 -2.12 -16.08 -33.01
CA LEU A 205 -3.32 -16.05 -33.85
C LEU A 205 -2.95 -15.99 -35.33
N GLU A 206 -2.02 -15.11 -35.71
CA GLU A 206 -1.48 -14.98 -37.06
C GLU A 206 -0.85 -16.30 -37.50
N GLY A 207 0.09 -16.85 -36.71
CA GLY A 207 0.73 -18.13 -37.04
C GLY A 207 -0.27 -19.29 -37.17
N MET A 208 -1.35 -19.31 -36.37
CA MET A 208 -2.42 -20.29 -36.50
C MET A 208 -3.25 -20.09 -37.78
N LEU A 209 -3.56 -18.85 -38.15
CA LEU A 209 -4.33 -18.53 -39.35
C LEU A 209 -3.53 -18.82 -40.62
N GLU A 210 -2.28 -18.35 -40.67
CA GLU A 210 -1.35 -18.59 -41.78
C GLU A 210 -1.11 -20.09 -41.95
N GLY A 211 -0.72 -20.80 -40.88
CA GLY A 211 -0.49 -22.25 -40.95
C GLY A 211 -1.73 -23.04 -41.35
N LYS A 212 -2.93 -22.60 -40.96
CA LYS A 212 -4.19 -23.23 -41.38
C LYS A 212 -4.49 -22.97 -42.86
N LEU A 213 -4.29 -21.75 -43.34
CA LEU A 213 -4.51 -21.39 -44.74
C LEU A 213 -3.51 -22.09 -45.66
N GLU A 214 -2.22 -22.08 -45.31
CA GLU A 214 -1.17 -22.78 -46.03
C GLU A 214 -1.44 -24.29 -46.07
N GLY A 215 -1.71 -24.91 -44.92
CA GLY A 215 -2.01 -26.35 -44.86
C GLY A 215 -3.27 -26.74 -45.64
N MET A 216 -4.32 -25.90 -45.66
CA MET A 216 -5.50 -26.13 -46.49
C MET A 216 -5.18 -26.03 -47.99
N LEU A 217 -4.36 -25.07 -48.39
CA LEU A 217 -3.99 -24.86 -49.79
C LEU A 217 -3.05 -25.97 -50.29
N GLU A 218 -2.05 -26.36 -49.49
CA GLU A 218 -1.19 -27.51 -49.78
C GLU A 218 -2.00 -28.81 -49.89
N GLY A 219 -2.93 -29.05 -48.96
CA GLY A 219 -3.82 -30.22 -49.02
C GLY A 219 -4.68 -30.26 -50.28
N LYS A 220 -5.24 -29.10 -50.71
CA LYS A 220 -5.98 -28.98 -51.98
C LYS A 220 -5.07 -29.31 -53.18
N LEU A 221 -3.84 -28.78 -53.21
CA LEU A 221 -2.88 -29.03 -54.29
C LEU A 221 -2.44 -30.50 -54.33
N GLU A 222 -2.19 -31.13 -53.18
CA GLU A 222 -1.80 -32.53 -53.11
C GLU A 222 -2.95 -33.46 -53.55
N ALA A 223 -4.18 -33.18 -53.13
CA ALA A 223 -5.36 -33.89 -53.60
C ALA A 223 -5.53 -33.77 -55.13
N ALA A 224 -5.37 -32.58 -55.70
CA ALA A 224 -5.39 -32.36 -57.15
C ALA A 224 -4.28 -33.14 -57.87
N ARG A 225 -3.04 -33.10 -57.37
CA ARG A 225 -1.91 -33.88 -57.92
C ARG A 225 -2.22 -35.38 -57.95
N ASN A 226 -2.78 -35.91 -56.86
CA ASN A 226 -3.14 -37.32 -56.76
C ASN A 226 -4.29 -37.70 -57.71
N ALA A 227 -5.27 -36.82 -57.90
CA ALA A 227 -6.36 -37.02 -58.84
C ALA A 227 -5.90 -36.98 -60.31
N VAL A 228 -4.98 -36.06 -60.66
CA VAL A 228 -4.35 -36.01 -61.99
C VAL A 228 -3.62 -37.32 -62.30
N LYS A 229 -2.82 -37.85 -61.35
CA LYS A 229 -2.12 -39.13 -61.50
C LYS A 229 -3.05 -40.33 -61.69
N LYS A 230 -4.26 -40.27 -61.13
CA LYS A 230 -5.28 -41.32 -61.25
C LYS A 230 -6.13 -41.21 -62.53
N GLY A 231 -5.93 -40.15 -63.33
CA GLY A 231 -6.59 -40.00 -64.64
C GLY A 231 -7.99 -39.38 -64.60
N PHE A 232 -8.35 -38.65 -63.53
CA PHE A 232 -9.59 -37.87 -63.50
C PHE A 232 -9.56 -36.70 -64.50
N SER A 233 -10.74 -36.23 -64.94
CA SER A 233 -10.84 -35.08 -65.85
C SER A 233 -10.38 -33.79 -65.15
N LEU A 234 -9.84 -32.83 -65.90
CA LEU A 234 -9.28 -31.62 -65.27
C LEU A 234 -10.38 -30.71 -64.75
N GLU A 235 -11.53 -30.76 -65.40
CA GLU A 235 -12.76 -30.06 -65.04
C GLU A 235 -13.31 -30.59 -63.70
N ASP A 236 -13.42 -31.92 -63.54
CA ASP A 236 -13.88 -32.53 -62.27
C ASP A 236 -12.90 -32.27 -61.12
N ILE A 237 -11.59 -32.28 -61.39
CA ILE A 237 -10.57 -32.00 -60.38
C ILE A 237 -10.66 -30.54 -59.93
N ALA A 238 -10.80 -29.59 -60.86
CA ALA A 238 -10.96 -28.18 -60.55
C ALA A 238 -12.23 -27.92 -59.71
N GLU A 239 -13.33 -28.59 -60.04
CA GLU A 239 -14.60 -28.50 -59.29
C GLU A 239 -14.50 -29.11 -57.89
N ILE A 240 -13.95 -30.32 -57.75
CA ILE A 240 -13.86 -31.03 -56.46
C ILE A 240 -12.85 -30.39 -55.50
N THR A 241 -11.72 -29.92 -56.01
CA THR A 241 -10.66 -29.30 -55.18
C THR A 241 -10.87 -27.81 -54.98
N ASP A 242 -11.85 -27.22 -55.69
CA ASP A 242 -12.14 -25.79 -55.67
C ASP A 242 -10.84 -24.99 -55.93
N LEU A 243 -10.16 -25.39 -57.01
CA LEU A 243 -8.93 -24.78 -57.53
C LEU A 243 -9.21 -24.26 -58.95
N PRO A 244 -8.62 -23.11 -59.34
CA PRO A 244 -8.75 -22.62 -60.71
C PRO A 244 -8.28 -23.67 -61.73
N LEU A 245 -9.03 -23.84 -62.82
CA LEU A 245 -8.70 -24.81 -63.88
C LEU A 245 -7.29 -24.59 -64.44
N GLU A 246 -6.84 -23.34 -64.56
CA GLU A 246 -5.47 -22.98 -64.97
C GLU A 246 -4.40 -23.55 -64.01
N THR A 247 -4.66 -23.58 -62.71
CA THR A 247 -3.76 -24.15 -61.69
C THR A 247 -3.66 -25.66 -61.85
N VAL A 248 -4.79 -26.33 -62.10
CA VAL A 248 -4.84 -27.79 -62.34
C VAL A 248 -4.14 -28.15 -63.67
N GLN A 249 -4.30 -27.32 -64.71
CA GLN A 249 -3.61 -27.49 -65.99
C GLN A 249 -2.09 -27.34 -65.85
N LYS A 250 -1.62 -26.34 -65.08
CA LYS A 250 -0.18 -26.17 -64.76
C LYS A 250 0.37 -27.37 -63.99
N LEU A 251 -0.36 -27.87 -62.98
CA LEU A 251 0.02 -29.07 -62.23
C LEU A 251 0.14 -30.31 -63.13
N LYS A 252 -0.76 -30.48 -64.12
CA LYS A 252 -0.66 -31.57 -65.10
C LYS A 252 0.58 -31.42 -65.98
N ALA A 253 0.88 -30.21 -66.44
CA ALA A 253 2.07 -29.92 -67.26
C ALA A 253 3.38 -30.20 -66.48
N GLU A 254 3.43 -29.85 -65.19
CA GLU A 254 4.56 -30.15 -64.30
C GLU A 254 4.75 -31.66 -64.03
N LEU A 255 3.66 -32.43 -63.96
CA LEU A 255 3.68 -33.88 -63.76
C LEU A 255 3.96 -34.69 -65.06
N SER A 256 3.92 -34.04 -66.22
CA SER A 256 4.12 -34.67 -67.53
C SER A 256 5.53 -34.45 -68.11
N ASN A 257 6.36 -33.64 -67.42
CA ASN A 257 7.81 -33.52 -67.61
C ASN A 257 8.55 -34.45 -66.63
#